data_AF-K1PGJ0-F1
#
_entry.id   AF-K1PGJ0-F1
#
_cell.length_a   1.000
_cell.length_b   1.000
_cell.length_c   1.000
_cell.angle_alpha   90.00
_cell.angle_beta   90.00
_cell.angle_gamma   90.00
#
_symmetry.space_group_name_H-M   'P 1'
#
loop_
_entity.id
_entity.type
_entity.pdbx_description
1 polymer ?
#
loop_
_entity_poly.entity_id
_entity_poly.type
_entity_poly.pdbx_seq_one_letter_code
_entity_poly.pdbx_strand_id
1 'polypeptide(L)'
;MRISSYQTAGPVEVSGHVLIEAVFIFTTRDGRGMPGGRGRRPGGATGKIEGRPEGSWKLRCGFRRLQELKTKHANEVLMTLSSPGTRFKEALADESHDSNMTALILRCIAKALECESQRQGTIALLTTIDGSNFLKVKLMEFMFGLVGDEFEMMDRKESISDVVKLFIALAQNLPHSLSTLLGVFSIIEIVINKLRLLNLLDDNLEQAFEICKECKEGIMKPKPMKQNRERQMEREDEREPDNDFRDINVCPQTIDVAAGMEHNPFLRRNKEKGGYRDLDHYLDVQFRLLREDFICPLREGIQEI
;
A
#
# COMPACT_ATOMS: atom_id res chain seq x y z
N MET A 1 13.68 -65.37 -24.27
CA MET A 1 13.31 -66.09 -25.51
C MET A 1 12.18 -65.29 -26.17
N ARG A 2 12.41 -64.81 -27.41
CA ARG A 2 11.49 -64.11 -28.37
C ARG A 2 10.89 -62.77 -27.90
N ILE A 3 11.33 -61.57 -28.33
CA ILE A 3 11.62 -60.96 -29.66
C ILE A 3 10.40 -60.86 -30.59
N SER A 4 9.97 -59.61 -30.87
CA SER A 4 9.33 -59.14 -32.11
C SER A 4 9.52 -57.61 -32.20
N SER A 5 10.56 -57.07 -32.87
CA SER A 5 10.62 -56.59 -34.28
C SER A 5 9.55 -55.55 -34.66
N TYR A 6 9.92 -54.26 -34.72
CA TYR A 6 10.31 -53.44 -35.90
C TYR A 6 9.13 -52.94 -36.76
N GLN A 7 8.91 -51.61 -36.83
CA GLN A 7 9.09 -50.84 -38.08
C GLN A 7 8.90 -49.32 -37.89
N THR A 8 9.89 -48.60 -38.43
CA THR A 8 9.99 -47.16 -38.68
C THR A 8 9.32 -46.79 -40.01
N ALA A 9 8.69 -45.61 -40.08
CA ALA A 9 8.45 -44.91 -41.35
C ALA A 9 8.51 -43.39 -41.11
N GLY A 10 9.30 -42.70 -41.93
CA GLY A 10 9.58 -41.27 -41.91
C GLY A 10 8.50 -40.40 -42.58
N PRO A 11 8.83 -39.13 -42.90
CA PRO A 11 7.90 -38.01 -42.87
C PRO A 11 7.19 -37.76 -44.20
N VAL A 12 6.04 -37.08 -44.12
CA VAL A 12 5.28 -36.59 -45.28
C VAL A 12 5.38 -35.06 -45.30
N GLU A 13 6.20 -34.54 -46.21
CA GLU A 13 6.09 -33.17 -46.74
C GLU A 13 4.97 -33.13 -47.79
N VAL A 14 4.07 -32.16 -47.71
CA VAL A 14 3.34 -31.66 -48.88
C VAL A 14 3.24 -30.14 -48.81
N SER A 15 3.78 -29.51 -49.85
CA SER A 15 3.70 -28.10 -50.21
C SER A 15 2.27 -27.60 -50.42
N GLY A 16 2.04 -26.31 -50.20
CA GLY A 16 0.80 -25.65 -50.59
C GLY A 16 0.80 -24.14 -50.36
N HIS A 17 1.37 -23.42 -51.32
CA HIS A 17 1.24 -21.96 -51.50
C HIS A 17 -0.21 -21.47 -51.40
N VAL A 18 -0.45 -20.38 -50.66
CA VAL A 18 -1.43 -19.35 -51.05
C VAL A 18 -0.88 -17.97 -50.70
N LEU A 19 -0.57 -17.22 -51.75
CA LEU A 19 -0.39 -15.77 -51.79
C LEU A 19 -1.73 -15.07 -51.53
N ILE A 20 -1.74 -14.05 -50.67
CA ILE A 20 -2.72 -12.95 -50.77
C ILE A 20 -1.95 -11.63 -50.62
N GLU A 21 -1.74 -10.99 -51.77
CA GLU A 21 -1.49 -9.55 -51.88
C GLU A 21 -2.75 -8.78 -51.48
N ALA A 22 -2.59 -7.65 -50.78
CA ALA A 22 -3.56 -6.55 -50.89
C ALA A 22 -2.90 -5.17 -50.63
N VAL A 23 -2.56 -4.53 -51.76
CA VAL A 23 -2.91 -3.15 -52.14
C VAL A 23 -2.33 -1.98 -51.32
N PHE A 24 -1.36 -1.34 -51.97
CA PHE A 24 -0.97 0.08 -51.90
C PHE A 24 -2.18 1.04 -51.99
N ILE A 25 -2.19 2.08 -51.15
CA ILE A 25 -2.78 3.38 -51.51
C ILE A 25 -1.73 4.47 -51.30
N PHE A 26 -1.07 4.84 -52.40
CA PHE A 26 -0.40 6.13 -52.55
C PHE A 26 -1.45 7.14 -53.02
N THR A 27 -1.54 8.29 -52.35
CA THR A 27 -2.13 9.50 -52.95
C THR A 27 -1.02 10.52 -53.15
N THR A 28 -0.57 10.63 -54.39
CA THR A 28 0.20 11.75 -54.92
C THR A 28 -0.74 12.92 -55.17
N ARG A 29 -0.34 14.12 -54.79
CA ARG A 29 -0.84 15.34 -55.44
C ARG A 29 0.32 16.30 -55.67
N ASP A 30 0.65 16.42 -56.95
CA ASP A 30 1.65 17.31 -57.53
C ASP A 30 1.05 18.72 -57.68
N GLY A 31 1.90 19.75 -57.60
CA GLY A 31 1.50 21.15 -57.72
C GLY A 31 2.67 22.11 -57.54
N ARG A 32 3.39 22.39 -58.63
CA ARG A 32 4.50 23.36 -58.71
C ARG A 32 4.01 24.81 -58.77
N GLY A 33 4.78 25.73 -58.17
CA GLY A 33 4.69 27.19 -58.40
C GLY A 33 5.54 28.02 -57.43
N MET A 34 6.76 28.38 -57.84
CA MET A 34 7.66 29.41 -57.24
C MET A 34 7.28 30.83 -57.75
N PRO A 35 7.92 31.96 -57.33
CA PRO A 35 8.54 32.34 -56.04
C PRO A 35 8.15 33.78 -55.60
N GLY A 36 8.54 34.18 -54.38
CA GLY A 36 8.87 35.58 -54.07
C GLY A 36 7.76 36.42 -53.41
N GLY A 37 7.89 36.62 -52.10
CA GLY A 37 7.11 37.60 -51.35
C GLY A 37 7.75 37.90 -50.01
N ARG A 38 8.38 39.08 -49.89
CA ARG A 38 8.95 39.62 -48.64
C ARG A 38 7.84 39.74 -47.57
N GLY A 39 7.80 38.78 -46.66
CA GLY A 39 6.93 38.80 -45.48
C GLY A 39 7.61 39.50 -44.31
N ARG A 40 7.11 40.68 -43.98
CA ARG A 40 7.39 41.45 -42.76
C ARG A 40 7.37 40.55 -41.51
N ARG A 41 8.33 40.74 -40.60
CA ARG A 41 8.25 40.31 -39.20
C ARG A 41 7.07 41.02 -38.52
N PRO A 42 6.16 40.31 -37.84
CA PRO A 42 5.45 40.87 -36.70
C PRO A 42 6.07 40.30 -35.42
N GLY A 43 6.40 41.20 -34.49
CA GLY A 43 6.97 40.89 -33.19
C GLY A 43 6.20 39.79 -32.46
N GLY A 44 6.95 38.87 -31.88
CA GLY A 44 6.43 37.85 -30.96
C GLY A 44 5.91 38.52 -29.70
N ALA A 45 4.65 38.93 -29.73
CA ALA A 45 3.86 39.02 -28.51
C ALA A 45 3.71 37.60 -27.97
N THR A 46 4.25 37.37 -26.78
CA THR A 46 4.07 36.16 -25.97
C THR A 46 2.62 36.03 -25.54
N GLY A 47 1.75 35.69 -26.49
CA GLY A 47 0.42 35.18 -26.19
C GLY A 47 0.56 33.80 -25.58
N LYS A 48 0.18 33.65 -24.30
CA LYS A 48 -0.12 32.34 -23.72
C LYS A 48 -1.15 31.66 -24.60
N ILE A 49 -0.74 30.65 -25.36
CA ILE A 49 -1.68 29.74 -26.04
C ILE A 49 -2.16 28.75 -24.98
N GLU A 50 -3.18 29.15 -24.23
CA GLU A 50 -4.04 28.22 -23.50
C GLU A 50 -4.79 27.35 -24.54
N GLY A 51 -4.72 26.02 -24.39
CA GLY A 51 -5.49 25.08 -25.23
C GLY A 51 -4.70 24.12 -26.12
N ARG A 52 -3.38 23.93 -25.94
CA ARG A 52 -2.73 22.75 -26.53
C ARG A 52 -3.25 21.51 -25.79
N PRO A 53 -3.75 20.45 -26.46
CA PRO A 53 -4.21 19.25 -25.77
C PRO A 53 -3.11 18.81 -24.82
N GLU A 54 -3.43 18.64 -23.53
CA GLU A 54 -2.48 18.17 -22.54
C GLU A 54 -1.86 16.89 -23.08
N GLY A 55 -0.61 16.95 -23.54
CA GLY A 55 0.00 15.87 -24.33
C GLY A 55 -0.02 14.53 -23.59
N SER A 56 0.19 13.44 -24.34
CA SER A 56 0.28 12.07 -23.79
C SER A 56 1.17 11.99 -22.55
N TRP A 57 0.83 11.09 -21.62
CA TRP A 57 1.68 10.76 -20.46
C TRP A 57 3.13 10.47 -20.89
N LYS A 58 3.34 9.87 -22.07
CA LYS A 58 4.68 9.59 -22.64
C LYS A 58 5.52 10.84 -22.88
N LEU A 59 4.89 11.99 -23.11
CA LEU A 59 5.58 13.28 -23.27
C LEU A 59 5.83 13.95 -21.91
N ARG A 60 4.90 13.82 -20.96
CA ARG A 60 4.91 14.55 -19.68
C ARG A 60 5.63 13.80 -18.55
N CYS A 61 5.66 12.48 -18.64
CA CYS A 61 6.21 11.54 -17.67
C CYS A 61 6.96 10.38 -18.36
N GLY A 62 7.43 10.59 -19.60
CA GLY A 62 8.27 9.61 -20.29
C GLY A 62 9.68 9.53 -19.73
N PHE A 63 10.45 8.56 -20.23
CA PHE A 63 11.78 8.23 -19.76
C PHE A 63 12.71 9.44 -19.59
N ARG A 64 12.90 10.26 -20.63
CA ARG A 64 13.78 11.45 -20.56
C ARG A 64 13.33 12.43 -19.47
N ARG A 65 12.02 12.63 -19.33
CA ARG A 65 11.48 13.57 -18.35
C ARG A 65 11.66 13.06 -16.93
N LEU A 66 11.49 11.76 -16.71
CA LEU A 66 11.79 11.15 -15.41
C LEU A 66 13.29 11.14 -15.10
N GLN A 67 14.17 11.03 -16.11
CA GLN A 67 15.62 11.16 -15.92
C GLN A 67 16.02 12.58 -15.46
N GLU A 68 15.38 13.62 -16.00
CA GLU A 68 15.56 14.99 -15.50
C GLU A 68 14.93 15.17 -14.10
N LEU A 69 13.83 14.47 -13.83
CA LEU A 69 13.12 14.59 -12.57
C LEU A 69 13.91 13.97 -11.42
N LYS A 70 14.54 12.80 -11.61
CA LYS A 70 15.31 12.13 -10.56
C LYS A 70 16.51 12.95 -10.04
N THR A 71 17.00 13.93 -10.81
CA THR A 71 18.13 14.78 -10.40
C THR A 71 17.69 16.01 -9.61
N LYS A 72 16.39 16.26 -9.49
CA LYS A 72 15.84 17.42 -8.78
C LYS A 72 15.71 17.16 -7.29
N HIS A 73 15.43 18.23 -6.54
CA HIS A 73 15.20 18.14 -5.10
C HIS A 73 13.91 17.36 -4.79
N ALA A 74 13.91 16.58 -3.71
CA ALA A 74 12.82 15.67 -3.33
C ALA A 74 11.43 16.34 -3.33
N ASN A 75 11.34 17.55 -2.77
CA ASN A 75 10.12 18.36 -2.77
C ASN A 75 9.61 18.69 -4.19
N GLU A 76 10.51 19.09 -5.10
CA GLU A 76 10.12 19.39 -6.48
C GLU A 76 9.63 18.13 -7.21
N VAL A 77 10.29 16.99 -6.95
CA VAL A 77 9.86 15.68 -7.48
C VAL A 77 8.47 15.33 -7.00
N LEU A 78 8.21 15.42 -5.69
CA LEU A 78 6.91 15.13 -5.09
C LEU A 78 5.81 16.03 -5.66
N MET A 79 6.05 17.34 -5.73
CA MET A 79 5.09 18.30 -6.28
C MET A 79 4.79 18.04 -7.75
N THR A 80 5.81 17.67 -8.52
CA THR A 80 5.65 17.34 -9.94
C THR A 80 4.83 16.06 -10.09
N LEU A 81 5.21 14.95 -9.45
CA LEU A 81 4.48 13.68 -9.54
C LEU A 81 3.03 13.77 -9.04
N SER A 82 2.78 14.61 -8.03
CA SER A 82 1.43 14.82 -7.47
C SER A 82 0.58 15.77 -8.31
N SER A 83 1.19 16.57 -9.20
CA SER A 83 0.47 17.49 -10.08
C SER A 83 -0.32 16.73 -11.14
N PRO A 84 -1.61 17.05 -11.36
CA PRO A 84 -2.41 16.43 -12.43
C PRO A 84 -1.76 16.55 -13.81
N GLY A 85 -1.03 17.64 -14.06
CA GLY A 85 -0.40 17.92 -15.35
C GLY A 85 0.76 16.99 -15.73
N THR A 86 1.28 16.17 -14.80
CA THR A 86 2.27 15.14 -15.16
C THR A 86 1.64 13.88 -15.72
N ARG A 87 0.33 13.68 -15.51
CA ARG A 87 -0.39 12.46 -15.92
C ARG A 87 0.26 11.19 -15.34
N PHE A 88 0.86 11.30 -14.16
CA PHE A 88 1.57 10.20 -13.52
C PHE A 88 0.68 8.97 -13.29
N LYS A 89 -0.62 9.18 -13.00
CA LYS A 89 -1.61 8.11 -12.89
C LYS A 89 -1.70 7.23 -14.14
N GLU A 90 -1.67 7.85 -15.32
CA GLU A 90 -1.70 7.13 -16.60
C GLU A 90 -0.39 6.39 -16.85
N ALA A 91 0.74 7.00 -16.48
CA ALA A 91 2.02 6.32 -16.52
C ALA A 91 1.99 5.06 -15.65
N LEU A 92 1.48 5.12 -14.41
CA LEU A 92 1.37 3.95 -13.53
C LEU A 92 0.39 2.87 -14.02
N ALA A 93 -0.56 3.23 -14.88
CA ALA A 93 -1.54 2.30 -15.45
C ALA A 93 -1.06 1.63 -16.75
N ASP A 94 -0.02 2.17 -17.40
CA ASP A 94 0.49 1.61 -18.65
C ASP A 94 1.19 0.26 -18.40
N GLU A 95 0.81 -0.77 -19.15
CA GLU A 95 1.36 -2.11 -19.01
C GLU A 95 2.61 -2.33 -19.88
N SER A 96 2.96 -1.39 -20.75
CA SER A 96 4.08 -1.53 -21.69
C SER A 96 5.45 -1.14 -21.10
N HIS A 97 5.58 -0.98 -19.78
CA HIS A 97 6.87 -0.61 -19.18
C HIS A 97 7.86 -1.77 -19.25
N ASP A 98 9.08 -1.44 -19.68
CA ASP A 98 10.23 -2.33 -19.54
C ASP A 98 10.85 -2.20 -18.14
N SER A 99 11.85 -3.03 -17.85
CA SER A 99 12.55 -3.04 -16.56
C SER A 99 13.22 -1.68 -16.26
N ASN A 100 13.78 -1.02 -17.27
CA ASN A 100 14.45 0.27 -17.12
C ASN A 100 13.48 1.41 -16.79
N MET A 101 12.33 1.47 -17.47
CA MET A 101 11.30 2.44 -17.17
C MET A 101 10.72 2.21 -15.77
N THR A 102 10.50 0.95 -15.40
CA THR A 102 10.00 0.57 -14.06
C THR A 102 10.97 1.02 -12.96
N ALA A 103 12.27 0.74 -13.12
CA ALA A 103 13.32 1.19 -12.21
C ALA A 103 13.39 2.72 -12.11
N LEU A 104 13.23 3.44 -13.24
CA LEU A 104 13.27 4.90 -13.25
C LEU A 104 12.04 5.54 -12.57
N ILE A 105 10.85 4.99 -12.78
CA ILE A 105 9.63 5.39 -12.07
C ILE A 105 9.84 5.17 -10.57
N LEU A 106 10.31 3.98 -10.18
CA LEU A 106 10.58 3.64 -8.79
C LEU A 106 11.59 4.61 -8.15
N ARG A 107 12.67 4.94 -8.86
CA ARG A 107 13.66 5.93 -8.39
C ARG A 107 13.04 7.30 -8.14
N CYS A 108 12.17 7.77 -9.04
CA CYS A 108 11.48 9.05 -8.86
C CYS A 108 10.51 9.00 -7.68
N ILE A 109 9.81 7.88 -7.48
CA ILE A 109 8.94 7.67 -6.31
C ILE A 109 9.77 7.72 -5.03
N ALA A 110 10.83 6.91 -4.93
CA ALA A 110 11.70 6.89 -3.75
C ALA A 110 12.29 8.27 -3.45
N LYS A 111 12.68 9.02 -4.48
CA LYS A 111 13.15 10.40 -4.33
C LYS A 111 12.08 11.34 -3.81
N ALA A 112 10.82 11.18 -4.24
CA ALA A 112 9.69 11.95 -3.71
C ALA A 112 9.41 11.62 -2.23
N LEU A 113 9.59 10.36 -1.83
CA LEU A 113 9.38 9.89 -0.46
C LEU A 113 10.43 10.40 0.54
N GLU A 114 11.59 10.86 0.06
CA GLU A 114 12.59 11.57 0.88
C GLU A 114 12.12 12.97 1.33
N CYS A 115 10.96 13.45 0.85
CA CYS A 115 10.42 14.75 1.23
C CYS A 115 9.70 14.70 2.60
N GLU A 116 10.38 15.12 3.66
CA GLU A 116 9.82 15.16 5.02
C GLU A 116 8.83 16.31 5.24
N SER A 117 8.96 17.39 4.48
CA SER A 117 8.21 18.64 4.70
C SER A 117 6.76 18.62 4.21
N GLN A 118 6.34 17.60 3.45
CA GLN A 118 5.02 17.58 2.81
C GLN A 118 4.28 16.23 2.95
N ARG A 119 3.90 15.90 4.19
CA ARG A 119 3.19 14.66 4.54
C ARG A 119 1.93 14.40 3.70
N GLN A 120 1.11 15.42 3.45
CA GLN A 120 -0.12 15.26 2.64
C GLN A 120 0.19 14.88 1.19
N GLY A 121 1.23 15.46 0.60
CA GLY A 121 1.69 15.12 -0.75
C GLY A 121 2.16 13.66 -0.82
N THR A 122 2.94 13.23 0.18
CA THR A 122 3.39 11.84 0.30
C THR A 122 2.23 10.85 0.38
N ILE A 123 1.23 11.12 1.22
CA ILE A 123 0.03 10.27 1.33
C ILE A 123 -0.75 10.23 0.00
N ALA A 124 -0.92 11.38 -0.66
CA ALA A 124 -1.64 11.45 -1.94
C ALA A 124 -0.92 10.68 -3.05
N LEU A 125 0.41 10.76 -3.12
CA LEU A 125 1.24 10.00 -4.05
C LEU A 125 1.14 8.50 -3.77
N LEU A 126 1.33 8.08 -2.51
CA LEU A 126 1.24 6.67 -2.12
C LEU A 126 -0.14 6.07 -2.39
N THR A 127 -1.22 6.82 -2.12
CA THR A 127 -2.59 6.39 -2.42
C THR A 127 -2.81 6.20 -3.93
N THR A 128 -2.19 7.07 -4.73
CA THR A 128 -2.23 6.96 -6.19
C THR A 128 -1.50 5.72 -6.69
N ILE A 129 -0.34 5.40 -6.09
CA ILE A 129 0.46 4.22 -6.43
C ILE A 129 -0.26 2.93 -6.00
N ASP A 130 -0.81 2.90 -4.78
CA ASP A 130 -1.54 1.75 -4.23
C ASP A 130 -2.74 1.32 -5.08
N GLY A 131 -3.45 2.30 -5.64
CA GLY A 131 -4.57 2.06 -6.55
C GLY A 131 -4.18 1.62 -7.97
N SER A 132 -2.89 1.55 -8.30
CA SER A 132 -2.41 1.28 -9.67
C SER A 132 -1.92 -0.15 -9.87
N ASN A 133 -1.93 -0.62 -11.12
CA ASN A 133 -1.35 -1.92 -11.51
C ASN A 133 0.17 -1.95 -11.37
N PHE A 134 0.83 -0.78 -11.28
CA PHE A 134 2.27 -0.67 -11.10
C PHE A 134 2.76 -1.47 -9.88
N LEU A 135 2.12 -1.30 -8.72
CA LEU A 135 2.57 -1.91 -7.47
C LEU A 135 2.31 -3.42 -7.43
N LYS A 136 1.18 -3.87 -8.01
CA LYS A 136 0.72 -5.26 -7.93
C LYS A 136 1.29 -6.15 -9.03
N VAL A 137 1.44 -5.62 -10.23
CA VAL A 137 1.86 -6.37 -11.42
C VAL A 137 3.28 -5.99 -11.81
N LYS A 138 3.55 -4.73 -12.15
CA LYS A 138 4.85 -4.33 -12.72
C LYS A 138 6.00 -4.43 -11.73
N LEU A 139 5.77 -4.07 -10.48
CA LEU A 139 6.78 -4.21 -9.43
C LEU A 139 7.06 -5.69 -9.13
N MET A 140 6.05 -6.55 -9.18
CA MET A 140 6.22 -7.99 -9.02
C MET A 140 7.03 -8.59 -10.17
N GLU A 141 6.69 -8.26 -11.42
CA GLU A 141 7.44 -8.67 -12.62
C GLU A 141 8.91 -8.22 -12.55
N PHE A 142 9.14 -6.96 -12.17
CA PHE A 142 10.48 -6.40 -11.99
C PHE A 142 11.28 -7.17 -10.92
N MET A 143 10.71 -7.35 -9.73
CA MET A 143 11.38 -8.06 -8.64
C MET A 143 11.65 -9.52 -8.95
N PHE A 144 10.74 -10.20 -9.64
CA PHE A 144 10.93 -11.58 -10.08
C PHE A 144 12.07 -11.69 -11.11
N GLY A 145 12.21 -10.72 -12.00
CA GLY A 145 13.35 -10.62 -12.93
C GLY A 145 14.70 -10.61 -12.21
N LEU A 146 14.81 -9.91 -11.07
CA LEU A 146 16.03 -9.87 -10.26
C LEU A 146 16.35 -11.20 -9.58
N VAL A 147 15.34 -12.03 -9.29
CA VAL A 147 15.57 -13.35 -8.69
C VAL A 147 16.26 -14.29 -9.67
N GLY A 148 15.95 -14.18 -10.97
CA GLY A 148 16.44 -15.08 -12.01
C GLY A 148 17.83 -14.73 -12.56
N ASP A 149 18.30 -13.49 -12.38
CA ASP A 149 19.54 -12.98 -12.96
C ASP A 149 20.38 -12.25 -11.90
N GLU A 150 21.48 -12.88 -11.48
CA GLU A 150 22.40 -12.32 -10.48
C GLU A 150 23.12 -11.06 -10.98
N PHE A 151 23.40 -10.94 -12.28
CA PHE A 151 24.05 -9.77 -12.85
C PHE A 151 23.12 -8.56 -12.80
N GLU A 152 21.87 -8.72 -13.25
CA GLU A 152 20.85 -7.66 -13.14
C GLU A 152 20.55 -7.29 -11.67
N MET A 153 20.52 -8.27 -10.76
CA MET A 153 20.38 -8.00 -9.32
C MET A 153 21.52 -7.12 -8.79
N MET A 154 22.76 -7.38 -9.20
CA MET A 154 23.93 -6.60 -8.79
C MET A 154 23.96 -5.20 -9.42
N ASP A 155 23.56 -5.06 -10.68
CA ASP A 155 23.48 -3.76 -11.37
C ASP A 155 22.37 -2.88 -10.77
N ARG A 156 21.27 -3.48 -10.32
CA ARG A 156 20.07 -2.77 -9.84
C ARG A 156 19.95 -2.64 -8.32
N LYS A 157 21.06 -2.68 -7.58
CA LYS A 157 21.06 -2.49 -6.11
C LYS A 157 20.34 -1.22 -5.66
N GLU A 158 20.54 -0.10 -6.37
CA GLU A 158 19.82 1.15 -6.07
C GLU A 158 18.30 0.98 -6.18
N SER A 159 17.84 0.24 -7.18
CA SER A 159 16.40 -0.03 -7.35
C SER A 159 15.87 -0.92 -6.23
N ILE A 160 16.64 -1.92 -5.76
CA ILE A 160 16.25 -2.75 -4.61
C ILE A 160 16.09 -1.88 -3.37
N SER A 161 17.02 -0.94 -3.12
CA SER A 161 16.90 0.04 -2.04
C SER A 161 15.65 0.92 -2.18
N ASP A 162 15.36 1.38 -3.40
CA ASP A 162 14.17 2.18 -3.68
C ASP A 162 12.86 1.39 -3.43
N VAL A 163 12.84 0.08 -3.73
CA VAL A 163 11.69 -0.81 -3.38
C VAL A 163 11.52 -0.89 -1.87
N VAL A 164 12.60 -1.13 -1.12
CA VAL A 164 12.54 -1.22 0.35
C VAL A 164 12.02 0.10 0.94
N LYS A 165 12.52 1.25 0.47
CA LYS A 165 12.02 2.58 0.88
C LYS A 165 10.52 2.75 0.59
N LEU A 166 10.06 2.33 -0.59
CA LEU A 166 8.64 2.37 -0.95
C LEU A 166 7.80 1.52 0.02
N PHE A 167 8.25 0.31 0.36
CA PHE A 167 7.53 -0.57 1.29
C PHE A 167 7.48 0.00 2.71
N ILE A 168 8.57 0.60 3.21
CA ILE A 168 8.57 1.31 4.50
C ILE A 168 7.56 2.47 4.47
N ALA A 169 7.58 3.28 3.42
CA ALA A 169 6.67 4.41 3.30
C ALA A 169 5.19 3.98 3.21
N LEU A 170 4.90 2.90 2.49
CA LEU A 170 3.58 2.27 2.46
C LEU A 170 3.19 1.75 3.85
N ALA A 171 4.10 1.13 4.59
CA ALA A 171 3.84 0.65 5.94
C ALA A 171 3.42 1.77 6.89
N GLN A 172 4.17 2.87 6.86
CA GLN A 172 4.01 3.98 7.80
C GLN A 172 2.77 4.83 7.50
N ASN A 173 2.36 4.90 6.24
CA ASN A 173 1.27 5.79 5.80
C ASN A 173 -0.01 5.05 5.40
N LEU A 174 0.10 3.83 4.88
CA LEU A 174 -1.00 3.00 4.38
C LEU A 174 -0.86 1.52 4.84
N PRO A 175 -0.91 1.20 6.15
CA PRO A 175 -0.66 -0.15 6.66
C PRO A 175 -1.54 -1.25 6.03
N HIS A 176 -2.75 -0.90 5.58
CA HIS A 176 -3.66 -1.83 4.91
C HIS A 176 -3.11 -2.33 3.56
N SER A 177 -2.44 -1.46 2.81
CA SER A 177 -1.83 -1.79 1.51
C SER A 177 -0.81 -2.93 1.64
N LEU A 178 0.05 -2.90 2.66
CA LEU A 178 1.08 -3.93 2.88
C LEU A 178 0.50 -5.35 3.00
N SER A 179 -0.68 -5.50 3.59
CA SER A 179 -1.32 -6.82 3.71
C SER A 179 -1.61 -7.46 2.34
N THR A 180 -1.88 -6.64 1.33
CA THR A 180 -2.13 -7.08 -0.05
C THR A 180 -0.84 -7.34 -0.84
N LEU A 181 0.32 -6.92 -0.32
CA LEU A 181 1.62 -6.98 -0.99
C LEU A 181 2.58 -8.00 -0.36
N LEU A 182 2.08 -8.89 0.50
CA LEU A 182 2.91 -9.90 1.18
C LEU A 182 3.70 -10.77 0.20
N GLY A 183 3.14 -11.09 -0.97
CA GLY A 183 3.84 -11.84 -2.02
C GLY A 183 5.06 -11.10 -2.56
N VAL A 184 4.95 -9.80 -2.83
CA VAL A 184 6.08 -8.97 -3.27
C VAL A 184 7.11 -8.84 -2.16
N PHE A 185 6.67 -8.72 -0.90
CA PHE A 185 7.56 -8.70 0.26
C PHE A 185 8.42 -9.97 0.34
N SER A 186 7.84 -11.15 0.13
CA SER A 186 8.59 -12.41 0.13
C SER A 186 9.62 -12.47 -1.00
N ILE A 187 9.37 -11.85 -2.14
CA ILE A 187 10.38 -11.73 -3.22
C ILE A 187 11.53 -10.80 -2.78
N ILE A 188 11.22 -9.68 -2.11
CA ILE A 188 12.24 -8.80 -1.52
C ILE A 188 13.11 -9.58 -0.52
N GLU A 189 12.50 -10.38 0.37
CA GLU A 189 13.22 -11.27 1.30
C GLU A 189 14.20 -12.18 0.56
N ILE A 190 13.77 -12.82 -0.54
CA ILE A 190 14.62 -13.70 -1.34
C ILE A 190 15.81 -12.93 -1.95
N VAL A 191 15.56 -11.77 -2.56
CA VAL A 191 16.61 -10.95 -3.20
C VAL A 191 17.62 -10.45 -2.18
N ILE A 192 17.17 -9.94 -1.03
CA ILE A 192 18.05 -9.47 0.04
C ILE A 192 18.88 -10.62 0.62
N ASN A 193 18.27 -11.79 0.85
CA ASN A 193 19.01 -12.97 1.32
C ASN A 193 20.08 -13.41 0.33
N LYS A 194 19.81 -13.37 -0.99
CA LYS A 194 20.83 -13.64 -2.01
C LYS A 194 21.98 -12.64 -1.96
N LEU A 195 21.69 -11.33 -1.86
CA LEU A 195 22.72 -10.30 -1.71
C LEU A 195 23.56 -10.51 -0.44
N ARG A 196 22.93 -10.93 0.66
CA ARG A 196 23.61 -11.26 1.92
C ARG A 196 24.56 -12.45 1.73
N LEU A 197 24.12 -13.52 1.09
CA LEU A 197 24.96 -14.69 0.80
C LEU A 197 26.17 -14.37 -0.08
N LEU A 198 26.03 -13.42 -1.00
CA LEU A 198 27.12 -12.95 -1.86
C LEU A 198 28.03 -11.92 -1.17
N ASN A 199 27.77 -11.53 0.08
CA ASN A 199 28.45 -10.44 0.80
C ASN A 199 28.43 -9.10 0.03
N LEU A 200 27.31 -8.84 -0.66
CA LEU A 200 27.11 -7.67 -1.52
C LEU A 200 26.11 -6.66 -0.95
N LEU A 201 25.59 -6.93 0.25
CA LEU A 201 24.61 -6.12 0.94
C LEU A 201 25.29 -5.02 1.75
N ASP A 202 24.88 -3.77 1.54
CA ASP A 202 25.36 -2.63 2.31
C ASP A 202 24.57 -2.43 3.61
N ASP A 203 25.23 -1.86 4.63
CA ASP A 203 24.65 -1.68 5.96
C ASP A 203 23.36 -0.83 5.95
N ASN A 204 23.29 0.17 5.07
CA ASN A 204 22.12 1.03 4.95
C ASN A 204 20.91 0.26 4.41
N LEU A 205 21.11 -0.58 3.40
CA LEU A 205 20.07 -1.43 2.84
C LEU A 205 19.64 -2.51 3.85
N GLU A 206 20.58 -3.11 4.59
CA GLU A 206 20.26 -4.07 5.65
C GLU A 206 19.41 -3.42 6.75
N GLN A 207 19.80 -2.25 7.23
CA GLN A 207 19.03 -1.51 8.25
C GLN A 207 17.63 -1.15 7.74
N ALA A 208 17.52 -0.66 6.51
CA ALA A 208 16.22 -0.34 5.92
C ALA A 208 15.34 -1.60 5.80
N PHE A 209 15.93 -2.74 5.42
CA PHE A 209 15.20 -3.99 5.31
C PHE A 209 14.70 -4.50 6.66
N GLU A 210 15.48 -4.39 7.73
CA GLU A 210 15.02 -4.76 9.08
C GLU A 210 13.84 -3.88 9.54
N ILE A 211 13.88 -2.56 9.32
CA ILE A 211 12.74 -1.66 9.58
C ILE A 211 11.50 -2.12 8.79
N CYS A 212 11.69 -2.49 7.53
CA CYS A 212 10.63 -2.98 6.66
C CYS A 212 10.01 -4.29 7.17
N LYS A 213 10.83 -5.18 7.73
CA LYS A 213 10.41 -6.45 8.34
C LYS A 213 9.64 -6.24 9.64
N GLU A 214 10.12 -5.37 10.52
CA GLU A 214 9.39 -4.99 11.73
C GLU A 214 8.01 -4.41 11.41
N CYS A 215 7.91 -3.60 10.35
CA CYS A 215 6.65 -3.07 9.86
C CYS A 215 5.68 -4.18 9.41
N LYS A 216 6.16 -5.18 8.66
CA LYS A 216 5.37 -6.35 8.25
C LYS A 216 4.88 -7.14 9.46
N GLU A 217 5.77 -7.43 10.42
CA GLU A 217 5.42 -8.19 11.62
C GLU A 217 4.39 -7.46 12.48
N GLY A 218 4.52 -6.14 12.63
CA GLY A 218 3.54 -5.30 13.34
C GLY A 218 2.12 -5.36 12.75
N ILE A 219 2.00 -5.58 11.44
CA ILE A 219 0.71 -5.73 10.74
C ILE A 219 0.19 -7.17 10.80
N MET A 220 1.10 -8.16 10.77
CA MET A 220 0.76 -9.59 10.88
C MET A 220 0.36 -10.01 12.29
N LYS A 221 0.76 -9.26 13.34
CA LYS A 221 0.26 -9.48 14.69
C LYS A 221 -1.27 -9.36 14.66
N PRO A 222 -2.01 -10.41 15.05
CA PRO A 222 -3.46 -10.34 15.08
C PRO A 222 -3.86 -9.21 16.03
N LYS A 223 -4.38 -8.10 15.49
CA LYS A 223 -5.18 -7.18 16.30
C LYS A 223 -6.25 -8.05 16.94
N PRO A 224 -6.45 -8.04 18.28
CA PRO A 224 -7.53 -8.81 18.88
C PRO A 224 -8.81 -8.39 18.16
N MET A 225 -9.38 -9.33 17.41
CA MET A 225 -10.56 -9.11 16.57
C MET A 225 -11.60 -8.40 17.43
N LYS A 226 -11.99 -7.17 17.04
CA LYS A 226 -13.05 -6.42 17.74
C LYS A 226 -14.29 -7.28 17.96
N GLN A 227 -14.59 -8.16 17.00
CA GLN A 227 -15.69 -9.12 17.05
C GLN A 227 -15.60 -10.13 18.21
N ASN A 228 -14.38 -10.53 18.64
CA ASN A 228 -14.22 -11.45 19.77
C ASN A 228 -14.39 -10.73 21.10
N ARG A 229 -13.92 -9.48 21.21
CA ARG A 229 -14.18 -8.62 22.38
C ARG A 229 -15.66 -8.30 22.53
N GLU A 230 -16.34 -7.97 21.44
CA GLU A 230 -17.76 -7.60 21.46
C GLU A 230 -18.63 -8.81 21.85
N ARG A 231 -18.36 -10.00 21.29
CA ARG A 231 -19.01 -11.25 21.70
C ARG A 231 -18.68 -11.68 23.13
N GLN A 232 -17.47 -11.40 23.59
CA GLN A 232 -17.11 -11.66 24.98
C GLN A 232 -17.85 -10.71 25.93
N MET A 233 -17.89 -9.41 25.62
CA MET A 233 -18.64 -8.42 26.39
C MET A 233 -20.15 -8.72 26.39
N GLU A 234 -20.71 -9.20 25.28
CA GLU A 234 -22.09 -9.69 25.21
C GLU A 234 -22.33 -10.89 26.15
N ARG A 235 -21.41 -11.86 26.17
CA ARG A 235 -21.49 -12.98 27.12
C ARG A 235 -21.38 -12.52 28.58
N GLU A 236 -20.54 -11.54 28.85
CA GLU A 236 -20.37 -10.99 30.19
C GLU A 236 -21.62 -10.24 30.67
N ASP A 237 -22.30 -9.52 29.79
CA ASP A 237 -23.60 -8.88 30.05
C ASP A 237 -24.72 -9.89 30.31
N GLU A 238 -24.66 -11.06 29.68
CA GLU A 238 -25.67 -12.12 29.85
C GLU A 238 -25.53 -12.91 31.16
N ARG A 239 -24.38 -12.81 31.84
CA ARG A 239 -24.18 -13.48 33.14
C ARG A 239 -25.15 -12.93 34.18
N GLU A 240 -25.73 -13.82 34.97
CA GLU A 240 -26.58 -13.46 36.10
C GLU A 240 -25.76 -13.37 37.38
N PRO A 241 -25.97 -12.34 38.22
CA PRO A 241 -25.33 -12.27 39.52
C PRO A 241 -25.91 -13.33 40.46
N ASP A 242 -25.10 -13.78 41.42
CA ASP A 242 -25.54 -14.74 42.44
C ASP A 242 -26.52 -14.14 43.47
N ASN A 243 -26.65 -12.81 43.49
CA ASN A 243 -27.47 -12.05 44.45
C ASN A 243 -28.45 -11.09 43.75
N ASP A 244 -29.63 -10.88 44.34
CA ASP A 244 -30.58 -9.85 43.90
C ASP A 244 -30.06 -8.45 44.29
N PHE A 245 -30.17 -7.48 43.38
CA PHE A 245 -29.80 -6.09 43.66
C PHE A 245 -30.64 -5.44 44.75
N ARG A 246 -31.86 -5.93 45.00
CA ARG A 246 -32.75 -5.43 46.05
C ARG A 246 -32.23 -5.73 47.46
N ASP A 247 -31.40 -6.75 47.60
CA ASP A 247 -30.78 -7.14 48.86
C ASP A 247 -29.46 -6.39 49.13
N ILE A 248 -28.97 -5.62 48.14
CA ILE A 248 -27.73 -4.86 48.27
C ILE A 248 -28.02 -3.54 49.00
N ASN A 249 -27.25 -3.27 50.05
CA ASN A 249 -27.36 -2.01 50.79
C ASN A 249 -27.00 -0.81 49.91
N VAL A 250 -27.91 0.18 49.91
CA VAL A 250 -27.74 1.45 49.19
C VAL A 250 -26.55 2.24 49.76
N CYS A 251 -26.38 2.22 51.09
CA CYS A 251 -25.26 2.88 51.74
C CYS A 251 -23.99 2.00 51.68
N PRO A 252 -22.81 2.61 51.48
CA PRO A 252 -21.54 1.89 51.58
C PRO A 252 -21.39 1.21 52.94
N GLN A 253 -20.90 -0.02 52.94
CA GLN A 253 -20.60 -0.80 54.13
C GLN A 253 -19.08 -0.92 54.31
N THR A 254 -18.66 -1.31 55.51
CA THR A 254 -17.23 -1.53 55.81
C THR A 254 -16.58 -2.53 54.86
N ILE A 255 -17.30 -3.58 54.43
CA ILE A 255 -16.79 -4.56 53.47
C ILE A 255 -16.53 -3.98 52.08
N ASP A 256 -17.29 -2.97 51.66
CA ASP A 256 -17.13 -2.34 50.34
C ASP A 256 -15.81 -1.58 50.21
N VAL A 257 -15.23 -1.18 51.36
CA VAL A 257 -14.03 -0.35 51.42
C VAL A 257 -12.83 -1.08 52.03
N ALA A 258 -13.04 -1.91 53.06
CA ALA A 258 -11.98 -2.61 53.79
C ALA A 258 -11.29 -3.71 52.98
N ALA A 259 -11.97 -4.27 51.97
CA ALA A 259 -11.41 -5.32 51.11
C ALA A 259 -10.52 -4.79 49.97
N GLY A 260 -10.35 -3.46 49.84
CA GLY A 260 -9.49 -2.85 48.83
C GLY A 260 -9.82 -3.30 47.39
N MET A 261 -8.79 -3.46 46.54
CA MET A 261 -8.94 -3.94 45.15
C MET A 261 -9.34 -5.43 45.04
N GLU A 262 -9.37 -6.19 46.14
CA GLU A 262 -9.78 -7.61 46.11
C GLU A 262 -11.31 -7.76 46.03
N HIS A 263 -12.08 -6.73 46.39
CA HIS A 263 -13.52 -6.73 46.18
C HIS A 263 -13.84 -6.27 44.76
N ASN A 264 -14.00 -7.22 43.85
CA ASN A 264 -14.46 -6.95 42.49
C ASN A 264 -15.99 -7.10 42.42
N PRO A 265 -16.76 -6.00 42.49
CA PRO A 265 -18.21 -6.08 42.42
C PRO A 265 -18.64 -6.62 41.06
N PHE A 266 -19.70 -7.42 41.04
CA PHE A 266 -20.30 -7.84 39.78
C PHE A 266 -20.93 -6.62 39.10
N LEU A 267 -20.36 -6.22 37.95
CA LEU A 267 -20.82 -5.11 37.14
C LEU A 267 -21.09 -5.57 35.71
N ARG A 268 -22.11 -4.98 35.09
CA ARG A 268 -22.39 -5.08 33.66
C ARG A 268 -22.19 -3.71 33.02
N ARG A 269 -21.86 -3.66 31.73
CA ARG A 269 -21.62 -2.36 31.08
C ARG A 269 -22.90 -1.54 30.96
N ASN A 270 -22.76 -0.22 30.95
CA ASN A 270 -23.86 0.64 30.57
C ASN A 270 -24.19 0.43 29.08
N LYS A 271 -25.46 0.25 28.74
CA LYS A 271 -25.90 -0.01 27.36
C LYS A 271 -26.21 1.30 26.65
N GLU A 272 -25.29 1.77 25.82
CA GLU A 272 -25.53 2.91 24.92
C GLU A 272 -26.35 2.54 23.67
N LYS A 273 -26.32 1.25 23.29
CA LYS A 273 -26.98 0.69 22.10
C LYS A 273 -27.70 -0.61 22.44
N GLY A 274 -28.88 -0.81 21.87
CA GLY A 274 -29.72 -1.99 22.12
C GLY A 274 -30.60 -1.84 23.37
N GLY A 275 -31.41 -2.87 23.65
CA GLY A 275 -32.34 -2.89 24.78
C GLY A 275 -31.82 -3.64 26.01
N TYR A 276 -32.41 -3.32 27.17
CA TYR A 276 -32.38 -4.21 28.34
C TYR A 276 -33.35 -5.36 28.12
N ARG A 277 -33.11 -6.52 28.75
CA ARG A 277 -33.96 -7.71 28.59
C ARG A 277 -35.38 -7.45 29.10
N ASP A 278 -35.47 -6.84 30.27
CA ASP A 278 -36.69 -6.46 30.97
C ASP A 278 -36.39 -5.34 31.98
N LEU A 279 -37.39 -4.96 32.78
CA LEU A 279 -37.27 -3.92 33.80
C LEU A 279 -36.29 -4.33 34.92
N ASP A 280 -36.32 -5.58 35.36
CA ASP A 280 -35.46 -6.07 36.45
C ASP A 280 -33.98 -6.01 36.03
N HIS A 281 -33.68 -6.44 34.81
CA HIS A 281 -32.35 -6.33 34.23
C HIS A 281 -31.89 -4.87 34.07
N TYR A 282 -32.79 -3.94 33.72
CA TYR A 282 -32.47 -2.52 33.68
C TYR A 282 -32.10 -1.98 35.06
N LEU A 283 -32.92 -2.27 36.07
CA LEU A 283 -32.72 -1.79 37.43
C LEU A 283 -31.46 -2.38 38.06
N ASP A 284 -31.18 -3.67 37.87
CA ASP A 284 -29.96 -4.33 38.36
C ASP A 284 -28.69 -3.69 37.78
N VAL A 285 -28.64 -3.49 36.46
CA VAL A 285 -27.49 -2.85 35.79
C VAL A 285 -27.27 -1.43 36.30
N GLN A 286 -28.32 -0.61 36.29
CA GLN A 286 -28.21 0.79 36.67
C GLN A 286 -27.89 0.96 38.16
N PHE A 287 -28.49 0.14 39.02
CA PHE A 287 -28.23 0.19 40.46
C PHE A 287 -26.76 -0.14 40.77
N ARG A 288 -26.23 -1.24 40.22
CA ARG A 288 -24.87 -1.69 40.49
C ARG A 288 -23.82 -0.70 39.97
N LEU A 289 -24.03 -0.16 38.76
CA LEU A 289 -23.16 0.87 38.19
C LEU A 289 -23.18 2.15 39.02
N LEU A 290 -24.37 2.65 39.35
CA LEU A 290 -24.51 3.88 40.13
C LEU A 290 -23.89 3.72 41.53
N ARG A 291 -24.12 2.58 42.18
CA ARG A 291 -23.52 2.28 43.48
C ARG A 291 -21.99 2.28 43.41
N GLU A 292 -21.44 1.69 42.36
CA GLU A 292 -19.99 1.67 42.13
C GLU A 292 -19.41 3.06 41.92
N ASP A 293 -20.09 3.94 41.16
CA ASP A 293 -19.66 5.33 40.96
C ASP A 293 -19.49 6.11 42.28
N PHE A 294 -20.26 5.75 43.32
CA PHE A 294 -20.12 6.36 44.64
C PHE A 294 -19.11 5.66 45.55
N ILE A 295 -18.92 4.35 45.42
CA ILE A 295 -18.03 3.57 46.31
C ILE A 295 -16.59 3.58 45.81
N CYS A 296 -16.37 3.56 44.50
CA CYS A 296 -15.04 3.54 43.91
C CYS A 296 -14.17 4.71 44.41
N PRO A 297 -14.64 5.97 44.42
CA PRO A 297 -13.86 7.09 44.98
C PRO A 297 -13.54 6.92 46.48
N LEU A 298 -14.40 6.25 47.25
CA LEU A 298 -14.15 5.99 48.67
C LEU A 298 -13.05 4.94 48.87
N ARG A 299 -13.02 3.90 48.02
CA ARG A 299 -11.95 2.90 48.00
C ARG A 299 -10.61 3.53 47.64
N GLU A 300 -10.57 4.32 46.58
CA GLU A 300 -9.35 5.01 46.12
C GLU A 300 -8.84 5.96 47.19
N GLY A 301 -9.71 6.81 47.75
CA GLY A 301 -9.32 7.80 48.75
C GLY A 301 -8.82 7.22 50.08
N ILE A 302 -9.28 6.02 50.48
CA ILE A 302 -8.79 5.34 51.70
C ILE A 302 -7.45 4.64 51.48
N GLN A 303 -7.11 4.26 50.24
CA GLN A 303 -5.79 3.68 49.92
C GLN A 303 -4.69 4.73 49.76
N GLU A 304 -5.03 6.00 49.51
CA GLU A 304 -4.07 7.11 49.42
C GLU A 304 -3.59 7.63 50.79
N ILE A 305 -4.12 7.09 51.90
CA ILE A 305 -3.78 7.45 53.29
C ILE A 305 -2.84 6.40 53.88
#